data_AF-A0A0C2FE10-F1
#
_entry.id   AF-A0A0C2FE10-F1
#
_cell.length_a   1.000
_cell.length_b   1.000
_cell.length_c   1.000
_cell.angle_alpha   90.00
_cell.angle_beta   90.00
_cell.angle_gamma   90.00
#
_symmetry.space_group_name_H-M   'P 1'
#
loop_
_entity.id
_entity.type
_entity.pdbx_description
1 polymer ?
#
loop_
_entity_poly.entity_id
_entity_poly.type
_entity_poly.pdbx_seq_one_letter_code
_entity_poly.pdbx_strand_id
1 'polypeptide(L)'
;MAWPDDKQTFAFTFGWSVTDTMRKGVIDVQDYVHAPHELMLGQLAILGGTAAWLAITTALSMPVSTTHAVVGATLGFSLVLRGTEGINWDAIYTIIASWFLSPALSGTISVVLYLIVDFAVLRRNHPFECGLRSLPIFYFFVISFNVFMATWDGSKRKLSKIRPPQLTKSNLCEHPPSRLFSYVLRVNRTTAARVVGLSQVSSFMFFHLFI
;
A
#
# COMPACT_ATOMS: atom_id res chain seq x y z
N MET A 1 20.51 10.85 -16.59
CA MET A 1 19.63 11.91 -16.05
C MET A 1 18.79 11.27 -14.96
N ALA A 2 19.25 11.34 -13.71
CA ALA A 2 18.64 10.67 -12.56
C ALA A 2 17.61 11.61 -11.90
N TRP A 3 16.34 11.19 -11.87
CA TRP A 3 15.28 11.89 -11.14
C TRP A 3 15.33 11.49 -9.64
N PRO A 4 14.94 12.38 -8.71
CA PRO A 4 15.33 12.35 -7.29
C PRO A 4 14.65 11.26 -6.45
N ASP A 5 15.08 11.13 -5.20
CA ASP A 5 14.72 10.12 -4.18
C ASP A 5 13.24 10.07 -3.72
N ASP A 6 12.32 10.70 -4.45
CA ASP A 6 10.89 10.80 -4.09
C ASP A 6 10.16 9.45 -4.24
N LYS A 7 10.43 8.70 -5.31
CA LYS A 7 9.79 7.40 -5.57
C LYS A 7 10.17 6.35 -4.54
N GLN A 8 11.41 6.37 -4.06
CA GLN A 8 11.92 5.44 -3.04
C GLN A 8 11.33 5.74 -1.66
N THR A 9 11.14 7.03 -1.36
CA THR A 9 10.55 7.48 -0.09
C THR A 9 9.10 7.00 0.05
N PHE A 10 8.33 6.99 -1.04
CA PHE A 10 6.97 6.47 -1.03
C PHE A 10 6.91 4.95 -0.79
N ALA A 11 7.71 4.19 -1.54
CA ALA A 11 7.77 2.73 -1.41
C ALA A 11 8.10 2.31 0.03
N PHE A 12 9.04 3.02 0.67
CA PHE A 12 9.40 2.80 2.07
C PHE A 12 8.27 3.14 3.05
N THR A 13 7.51 4.21 2.81
CA THR A 13 6.55 4.75 3.79
C THR A 13 5.17 4.09 3.71
N PHE A 14 4.67 3.82 2.51
CA PHE A 14 3.30 3.33 2.30
C PHE A 14 3.21 1.99 1.57
N GLY A 15 4.30 1.52 0.96
CA GLY A 15 4.32 0.24 0.23
C GLY A 15 3.92 -0.96 1.08
N TRP A 16 4.16 -0.90 2.40
CA TRP A 16 3.85 -1.98 3.34
C TRP A 16 2.38 -2.45 3.31
N SER A 17 1.42 -1.55 3.09
CA SER A 17 -0.03 -1.89 3.11
C SER A 17 -0.42 -2.72 1.90
N VAL A 18 0.09 -2.33 0.72
CA VAL A 18 -0.14 -3.05 -0.53
C VAL A 18 0.54 -4.41 -0.48
N THR A 19 1.79 -4.46 0.01
CA THR A 19 2.52 -5.71 0.17
C THR A 19 1.85 -6.65 1.17
N ASP A 20 1.25 -6.15 2.26
CA ASP A 20 0.54 -6.97 3.24
C ASP A 20 -0.73 -7.60 2.66
N THR A 21 -1.49 -6.84 1.85
CA THR A 21 -2.67 -7.35 1.13
C THR A 21 -2.29 -8.39 0.09
N MET A 22 -1.22 -8.17 -0.67
CA MET A 22 -0.72 -9.18 -1.64
C MET A 22 -0.24 -10.45 -0.93
N ARG A 23 0.46 -10.31 0.20
CA ARG A 23 0.93 -11.46 1.00
C ARG A 23 -0.22 -12.29 1.54
N LYS A 24 -1.25 -11.65 2.09
CA LYS A 24 -2.39 -12.32 2.74
C LYS A 24 -3.47 -12.77 1.77
N GLY A 25 -3.62 -12.08 0.64
CA GLY A 25 -4.73 -12.29 -0.29
C GLY A 25 -4.54 -13.44 -1.27
N VAL A 26 -3.34 -14.01 -1.39
CA VAL A 26 -3.06 -15.02 -2.44
C VAL A 26 -2.49 -16.33 -1.91
N ILE A 27 -1.72 -16.33 -0.82
CA ILE A 27 -1.14 -17.55 -0.23
C ILE A 27 -1.33 -17.51 1.29
N ASP A 28 -2.04 -18.50 1.87
CA ASP A 28 -2.10 -18.62 3.32
C ASP A 28 -0.78 -19.21 3.84
N VAL A 29 0.00 -18.37 4.54
CA VAL A 29 1.31 -18.76 5.09
C VAL A 29 1.16 -19.85 6.17
N GLN A 30 -0.02 -20.02 6.76
CA GLN A 30 -0.27 -21.05 7.77
C GLN A 30 -0.18 -22.47 7.18
N ASP A 31 -0.53 -22.66 5.91
CA ASP A 31 -0.56 -23.98 5.25
C ASP A 31 0.84 -24.54 4.95
N TYR A 32 1.87 -23.71 5.10
CA TYR A 32 3.26 -24.03 4.76
C TYR A 32 4.20 -24.06 5.96
N VAL A 33 3.65 -23.99 7.18
CA VAL A 33 4.43 -24.09 8.44
C VAL A 33 5.24 -25.38 8.50
N HIS A 34 4.73 -26.47 7.90
CA HIS A 34 5.38 -27.77 7.86
C HIS A 34 6.42 -27.94 6.73
N ALA A 35 6.43 -27.05 5.73
CA ALA A 35 7.32 -27.11 4.56
C ALA A 35 7.75 -25.71 4.09
N PRO A 36 8.56 -24.98 4.88
CA PRO A 36 8.95 -23.60 4.56
C PRO A 36 9.84 -23.47 3.31
N HIS A 37 10.50 -24.55 2.90
CA HIS A 37 11.33 -24.58 1.69
C HIS A 37 10.48 -24.44 0.41
N GLU A 38 9.24 -24.94 0.40
CA GLU A 38 8.32 -24.81 -0.73
C GLU A 38 7.89 -23.35 -0.94
N LEU A 39 7.61 -22.63 0.15
CA LEU A 39 7.31 -21.19 0.09
C LEU A 39 8.48 -20.39 -0.46
N MET A 40 9.69 -20.67 0.01
CA MET A 40 10.88 -19.93 -0.41
C MET A 40 11.15 -20.11 -1.90
N LEU A 41 11.06 -21.34 -2.40
CA LEU A 41 11.15 -21.64 -3.83
C LEU A 41 10.02 -20.98 -4.62
N GLY A 42 8.80 -20.95 -4.06
CA GLY A 42 7.66 -20.26 -4.64
C GLY A 42 7.86 -18.77 -4.82
N GLN A 43 8.32 -18.07 -3.78
CA GLN A 43 8.59 -16.63 -3.85
C GLN A 43 9.69 -16.31 -4.88
N LEU A 44 10.72 -17.16 -4.98
CA LEU A 44 11.75 -17.03 -6.03
C LEU A 44 11.18 -17.25 -7.44
N ALA A 45 10.32 -18.26 -7.60
CA ALA A 45 9.66 -18.54 -8.88
C ALA A 45 8.71 -17.39 -9.29
N ILE A 46 7.95 -16.83 -8.35
CA ILE A 46 7.06 -15.68 -8.58
C ILE A 46 7.86 -14.46 -9.02
N LEU A 47 8.96 -14.14 -8.31
CA LEU A 47 9.84 -13.03 -8.66
C LEU A 47 10.46 -13.24 -10.05
N GLY A 48 11.00 -14.44 -10.32
CA GLY A 48 11.60 -14.78 -11.60
C GLY A 48 10.62 -14.73 -12.77
N GLY A 49 9.43 -15.32 -12.61
CA GLY A 49 8.38 -15.33 -13.64
C GLY A 49 7.85 -13.93 -13.92
N THR A 50 7.60 -13.14 -12.87
CA THR A 50 7.17 -11.73 -13.02
C THR A 50 8.26 -10.93 -13.72
N ALA A 51 9.52 -11.04 -13.29
CA ALA A 51 10.63 -10.30 -13.89
C ALA A 51 10.85 -10.66 -15.37
N ALA A 52 10.78 -11.96 -15.71
CA ALA A 52 10.88 -12.41 -17.09
C ALA A 52 9.75 -11.85 -17.96
N TRP A 53 8.51 -11.91 -17.48
CA TRP A 53 7.35 -11.34 -18.19
C TRP A 53 7.49 -9.83 -18.40
N LEU A 54 7.89 -9.10 -17.36
CA LEU A 54 8.11 -7.66 -17.43
C LEU A 54 9.28 -7.31 -18.36
N ALA A 55 10.36 -8.09 -18.38
CA ALA A 55 11.47 -7.88 -19.29
C ALA A 55 11.05 -8.07 -20.76
N ILE A 56 10.27 -9.11 -21.06
CA ILE A 56 9.73 -9.38 -22.40
C ILE A 56 8.80 -8.24 -22.84
N THR A 57 7.86 -7.84 -22.00
CA THR A 57 6.88 -6.79 -22.35
C THR A 57 7.54 -5.42 -22.48
N THR A 58 8.56 -5.14 -21.67
CA THR A 58 9.40 -3.94 -21.82
C THR A 58 10.16 -3.96 -23.14
N ALA A 59 10.73 -5.10 -23.54
CA ALA A 59 11.40 -5.23 -24.85
C ALA A 59 10.42 -5.01 -26.02
N LEU A 60 9.16 -5.41 -25.86
CA LEU A 60 8.09 -5.20 -26.83
C LEU A 60 7.43 -3.81 -26.73
N SER A 61 7.91 -2.92 -25.84
CA SER A 61 7.37 -1.58 -25.60
C SER A 61 5.86 -1.54 -25.30
N MET A 62 5.31 -2.61 -24.72
CA MET A 62 3.90 -2.68 -24.34
C MET A 62 3.74 -2.28 -22.86
N PRO A 63 2.93 -1.26 -22.53
CA PRO A 63 2.63 -0.91 -21.16
C PRO A 63 1.77 -2.00 -20.52
N VAL A 64 2.31 -2.71 -19.53
CA VAL A 64 1.61 -3.75 -18.78
C VAL A 64 1.59 -3.45 -17.29
N SER A 65 0.54 -3.89 -16.60
CA SER A 65 0.43 -3.71 -15.15
C SER A 65 1.24 -4.77 -14.40
N THR A 66 2.22 -4.32 -13.63
CA THR A 66 3.06 -5.17 -12.77
C THR A 66 2.24 -5.89 -11.68
N THR A 67 1.14 -5.29 -11.22
CA THR A 67 0.25 -5.88 -10.20
C THR A 67 -0.42 -7.14 -10.73
N HIS A 68 -0.93 -7.10 -11.96
CA HIS A 68 -1.55 -8.26 -12.60
C HIS A 68 -0.53 -9.36 -12.91
N ALA A 69 0.70 -8.98 -13.26
CA ALA A 69 1.78 -9.94 -13.50
C ALA A 69 2.16 -10.71 -12.21
N VAL A 70 2.33 -10.01 -11.08
CA VAL A 70 2.64 -10.66 -9.79
C VAL A 70 1.49 -11.53 -9.30
N VAL A 71 0.23 -11.06 -9.40
CA VAL A 71 -0.94 -11.87 -9.02
C VAL A 71 -1.02 -13.13 -9.87
N GLY A 72 -0.90 -13.00 -11.20
CA GLY A 72 -0.90 -14.15 -12.11
C GLY A 72 0.22 -15.15 -11.86
N ALA A 73 1.45 -14.68 -11.61
CA ALA A 73 2.57 -15.54 -11.25
C ALA A 73 2.35 -16.27 -9.92
N THR A 74 1.75 -15.60 -8.93
CA THR A 74 1.41 -16.18 -7.63
C THR A 74 0.31 -17.23 -7.74
N LEU A 75 -0.72 -16.98 -8.56
CA LEU A 75 -1.76 -17.95 -8.87
C LEU A 75 -1.18 -19.18 -9.58
N GLY A 76 -0.35 -18.97 -10.61
CA GLY A 76 0.31 -20.06 -11.33
C GLY A 76 1.17 -20.94 -10.42
N PHE A 77 1.94 -20.33 -9.52
CA PHE A 77 2.71 -21.05 -8.51
C PHE A 77 1.81 -21.88 -7.58
N SER A 78 0.76 -21.28 -7.02
CA SER A 78 -0.16 -21.98 -6.12
C SER A 78 -0.84 -23.17 -6.80
N LEU A 79 -1.24 -23.00 -8.06
CA LEU A 79 -1.88 -24.02 -8.88
C LEU A 79 -0.94 -25.20 -9.18
N VAL A 80 0.34 -24.95 -9.42
CA VAL A 80 1.35 -26.00 -9.65
C VAL A 80 1.65 -26.78 -8.36
N LEU A 81 1.69 -26.10 -7.22
CA LEU A 81 2.14 -26.71 -5.97
C LEU A 81 1.05 -27.46 -5.21
N ARG A 82 -0.19 -26.95 -5.22
CA ARG A 82 -1.32 -27.47 -4.44
C ARG A 82 -2.60 -27.67 -5.26
N GLY A 83 -2.56 -27.45 -6.57
CA GLY A 83 -3.75 -27.56 -7.42
C GLY A 83 -4.78 -26.47 -7.13
N THR A 84 -6.05 -26.75 -7.45
CA THR A 84 -7.18 -25.82 -7.26
C THR A 84 -7.65 -25.70 -5.81
N GLU A 85 -7.25 -26.63 -4.93
CA GLU A 85 -7.65 -26.66 -3.52
C GLU A 85 -6.75 -25.80 -2.62
N GLY A 86 -5.51 -25.52 -3.03
CA GLY A 86 -4.60 -24.63 -2.30
C GLY A 86 -4.84 -23.14 -2.53
N ILE A 87 -5.92 -22.78 -3.23
CA ILE A 87 -6.22 -21.41 -3.64
C ILE A 87 -7.45 -20.91 -2.89
N ASN A 88 -7.29 -19.80 -2.17
CA ASN A 88 -8.43 -19.09 -1.60
C ASN A 88 -9.15 -18.27 -2.68
N TRP A 89 -10.15 -18.89 -3.30
CA TRP A 89 -10.95 -18.28 -4.35
C TRP A 89 -11.69 -17.01 -3.89
N ASP A 90 -12.16 -16.95 -2.65
CA ASP A 90 -12.85 -15.78 -2.10
C ASP A 90 -11.94 -14.54 -2.03
N ALA A 91 -10.69 -14.74 -1.62
CA ALA A 91 -9.69 -13.67 -1.60
C ALA A 91 -9.38 -13.16 -3.02
N ILE A 92 -9.30 -14.04 -4.02
CA ILE A 92 -9.08 -13.66 -5.42
C ILE A 92 -10.27 -12.89 -5.97
N TYR A 93 -11.50 -13.35 -5.73
CA TYR A 93 -12.69 -12.63 -6.16
C TYR A 93 -12.75 -11.22 -5.57
N THR A 94 -12.36 -11.07 -4.30
CA THR A 94 -12.27 -9.76 -3.65
C THR A 94 -11.24 -8.85 -4.32
N ILE A 95 -10.07 -9.39 -4.68
CA ILE A 95 -9.03 -8.63 -5.41
C ILE A 95 -9.54 -8.19 -6.78
N ILE A 96 -10.13 -9.11 -7.56
CA ILE A 96 -10.65 -8.80 -8.90
C ILE A 96 -11.78 -7.78 -8.81
N ALA A 97 -12.71 -7.94 -7.86
CA ALA A 97 -13.79 -6.98 -7.63
C ALA A 97 -13.24 -5.58 -7.29
N SER A 98 -12.14 -5.50 -6.53
CA SER A 98 -11.50 -4.23 -6.19
C SER A 98 -10.95 -3.50 -7.42
N TRP A 99 -10.50 -4.21 -8.45
CA TRP A 99 -9.98 -3.62 -9.69
C TRP A 99 -11.04 -2.90 -10.50
N PHE A 100 -12.29 -3.37 -10.46
CA PHE A 100 -13.42 -2.72 -11.12
C PHE A 100 -14.07 -1.67 -10.23
N LEU A 101 -14.18 -1.94 -8.93
CA LEU A 101 -14.84 -1.04 -7.99
C LEU A 101 -14.04 0.25 -7.80
N SER A 102 -12.71 0.19 -7.80
CA SER A 102 -11.85 1.37 -7.65
C SER A 102 -12.07 2.42 -8.74
N PRO A 103 -11.97 2.11 -10.06
CA PRO A 103 -12.22 3.08 -11.12
C PRO A 103 -13.69 3.49 -11.20
N ALA A 104 -14.64 2.62 -10.86
CA ALA A 104 -16.06 2.96 -10.85
C ALA A 104 -16.39 4.02 -9.80
N LEU A 105 -15.89 3.84 -8.58
CA LEU A 105 -16.06 4.82 -7.49
C LEU A 105 -15.29 6.11 -7.78
N SER A 106 -14.05 6.03 -8.25
CA SER A 106 -13.29 7.23 -8.61
C SER A 106 -13.94 8.00 -9.76
N GLY A 107 -14.49 7.29 -10.75
CA GLY A 107 -15.25 7.88 -11.86
C GLY A 107 -16.50 8.62 -11.38
N THR A 108 -17.26 8.01 -10.47
CA THR A 108 -18.47 8.64 -9.90
C THR A 108 -18.11 9.90 -9.12
N ILE A 109 -17.07 9.85 -8.28
CA ILE A 109 -16.60 11.01 -7.52
C ILE A 109 -16.08 12.10 -8.47
N SER A 110 -15.36 11.73 -9.53
CA SER A 110 -14.86 12.67 -10.55
C SER A 110 -16.01 13.43 -11.22
N VAL A 111 -17.08 12.75 -11.61
CA VAL A 111 -18.27 13.38 -12.20
C VAL A 111 -18.94 14.34 -11.22
N VAL A 112 -19.11 13.94 -9.95
CA VAL A 112 -19.70 14.80 -8.91
C VAL A 112 -18.86 16.05 -8.70
N LEU A 113 -17.53 15.92 -8.60
CA LEU A 113 -16.62 17.06 -8.46
C LEU A 113 -16.66 17.98 -9.69
N TYR A 114 -16.70 17.40 -10.89
CA TYR A 114 -16.84 18.18 -12.12
C TYR A 114 -18.12 19.01 -12.13
N LEU A 115 -19.26 18.43 -11.73
CA LEU A 115 -20.53 19.17 -11.64
C LEU A 115 -20.48 20.30 -10.62
N ILE A 116 -19.82 20.10 -9.48
CA ILE A 116 -19.62 21.15 -8.46
C ILE A 116 -18.81 22.31 -9.04
N VAL A 117 -17.72 22.02 -9.76
CA VAL A 117 -16.89 23.04 -10.40
C VAL A 117 -17.62 23.74 -11.53
N ASP A 118 -18.38 22.99 -12.35
CA ASP A 118 -19.19 23.55 -13.44
C ASP A 118 -20.20 24.56 -12.91
N PHE A 119 -20.93 24.19 -11.86
CA PHE A 119 -21.93 25.04 -11.24
C PHE A 119 -21.30 26.23 -10.49
N ALA A 120 -20.21 26.02 -9.76
CA ALA A 120 -19.59 27.05 -8.92
C ALA A 120 -18.74 28.07 -9.70
N VAL A 121 -18.08 27.64 -10.79
CA VAL A 121 -17.06 28.43 -11.49
C VAL A 121 -17.44 28.73 -12.94
N LEU A 122 -17.82 27.71 -13.73
CA LEU A 122 -17.98 27.85 -15.19
C LEU A 122 -19.25 28.61 -15.60
N ARG A 123 -20.32 28.54 -14.80
CA ARG A 123 -21.59 29.27 -15.07
C ARG A 123 -21.61 30.73 -14.60
N ARG A 124 -20.50 31.26 -14.05
CA ARG A 124 -20.38 32.65 -13.58
C ARG A 124 -19.81 33.56 -14.68
N ASN A 125 -20.28 34.81 -14.71
CA ASN A 125 -19.88 35.82 -15.70
C ASN A 125 -18.36 36.17 -15.71
N HIS A 126 -17.62 35.83 -14.65
CA HIS A 126 -16.16 36.01 -14.55
C HIS A 126 -15.48 34.71 -14.05
N PRO A 127 -15.28 33.71 -14.93
CA PRO A 127 -14.85 32.37 -14.53
C PRO A 127 -13.41 32.33 -13.98
N PHE A 128 -12.53 33.22 -14.46
CA PHE A 128 -11.11 33.23 -14.06
C PHE A 128 -10.92 33.68 -12.59
N GLU A 129 -11.55 34.80 -12.21
CA GLU A 129 -11.52 35.33 -10.83
C GLU A 129 -12.24 34.41 -9.83
N CYS A 130 -13.38 33.83 -10.25
CA CYS A 130 -14.13 32.87 -9.41
C CYS A 130 -13.35 31.56 -9.23
N GLY A 131 -12.66 31.09 -10.27
CA GLY A 131 -11.76 29.94 -10.20
C GLY A 131 -10.66 30.16 -9.18
N LEU A 132 -9.96 31.30 -9.25
CA LEU A 132 -8.88 31.65 -8.32
C LEU A 132 -9.36 31.72 -6.86
N ARG A 133 -10.59 32.19 -6.62
CA ARG A 133 -11.22 32.22 -5.29
C ARG A 133 -11.68 30.84 -4.79
N SER A 134 -12.02 29.92 -5.68
CA SER A 134 -12.44 28.55 -5.33
C SER A 134 -11.27 27.63 -5.01
N LEU A 135 -10.05 27.93 -5.51
CA LEU A 135 -8.83 27.17 -5.26
C LEU A 135 -8.55 26.93 -3.76
N PRO A 136 -8.48 27.95 -2.88
CA PRO A 136 -8.16 27.73 -1.47
C PRO A 136 -9.18 26.82 -0.75
N ILE A 137 -10.45 26.85 -1.15
CA ILE A 137 -11.51 26.00 -0.58
C ILE A 137 -11.29 24.55 -0.99
N PHE A 138 -11.00 24.30 -2.27
CA PHE A 138 -10.68 22.96 -2.78
C PHE A 138 -9.43 22.39 -2.10
N TYR A 139 -8.35 23.17 -2.02
CA TYR A 139 -7.11 22.73 -1.35
C TYR A 139 -7.33 22.45 0.14
N PHE A 140 -8.13 23.27 0.83
CA PHE A 140 -8.45 23.04 2.24
C PHE A 140 -9.17 21.69 2.44
N PHE A 141 -10.14 21.36 1.59
CA PHE A 141 -10.86 20.09 1.65
C PHE A 141 -9.93 18.90 1.39
N VAL A 142 -9.08 18.99 0.35
CA VAL A 142 -8.11 17.94 0.01
C VAL A 142 -7.11 17.71 1.14
N ILE A 143 -6.54 18.78 1.70
CA ILE A 143 -5.58 18.68 2.82
C ILE A 143 -6.27 18.09 4.05
N SER A 144 -7.48 18.52 4.37
CA SER A 144 -8.24 18.02 5.52
C SER A 144 -8.52 16.52 5.39
N PHE A 145 -8.98 16.07 4.23
CA PHE A 145 -9.23 14.65 3.95
C PHE A 145 -7.95 13.82 4.05
N ASN A 146 -6.83 14.31 3.50
CA ASN A 146 -5.54 13.64 3.56
C ASN A 146 -5.01 13.52 5.00
N VAL A 147 -5.08 14.60 5.78
CA VAL A 147 -4.64 14.62 7.19
C VAL A 147 -5.51 13.68 8.03
N PHE A 148 -6.82 13.65 7.79
CA PHE A 148 -7.74 12.75 8.46
C PHE A 148 -7.40 11.27 8.18
N MET A 149 -7.21 10.92 6.90
CA MET A 149 -6.86 9.56 6.48
C MET A 149 -5.52 9.09 7.10
N ALA A 150 -4.51 9.95 7.10
CA ALA A 150 -3.22 9.66 7.71
C ALA A 150 -3.32 9.46 9.23
N THR A 151 -4.10 10.30 9.92
CA THR A 151 -4.26 10.23 11.38
C THR A 151 -5.00 8.97 11.80
N TRP A 152 -6.02 8.57 11.02
CA TRP A 152 -6.82 7.38 11.29
C TRP A 152 -6.00 6.09 11.18
N ASP A 153 -5.17 5.95 10.14
CA ASP A 153 -4.33 4.76 9.93
C ASP A 153 -3.17 4.70 10.94
N GLY A 154 -2.65 5.85 11.38
CA GLY A 154 -1.63 5.94 12.44
C GLY A 154 -2.12 5.44 13.80
N SER A 155 -3.40 5.68 14.13
CA SER A 155 -3.99 5.30 15.43
C SER A 155 -4.03 3.78 15.66
N LYS A 156 -4.39 3.00 14.64
CA LYS A 156 -4.51 1.54 14.75
C LYS A 156 -3.17 0.82 15.01
N ARG A 157 -2.04 1.43 14.63
CA ARG A 157 -0.71 0.82 14.75
C ARG A 157 -0.06 1.00 16.12
N LYS A 158 -0.44 2.03 16.87
CA LYS A 158 0.12 2.28 18.21
C LYS A 158 -0.31 1.17 19.19
N LEU A 159 -1.50 0.60 19.02
CA LEU A 159 -2.03 -0.46 19.89
C LEU A 159 -1.46 -1.85 19.59
N SER A 160 -1.14 -2.18 18.34
CA SER A 160 -0.52 -3.46 18.00
C SER A 160 0.96 -3.52 18.40
N LYS A 161 1.68 -2.39 18.34
CA LYS A 161 3.09 -2.28 18.73
C LYS A 161 3.33 -2.25 20.24
N ILE A 162 2.29 -1.93 21.03
CA ILE A 162 2.31 -2.01 22.51
C ILE A 162 1.97 -3.43 23.01
N ARG A 163 1.61 -4.38 22.13
CA ARG A 163 1.55 -5.79 22.50
C ARG A 163 2.99 -6.31 22.56
N PRO A 164 3.60 -6.53 23.74
CA PRO A 164 4.89 -7.21 23.78
C PRO A 164 4.72 -8.60 23.12
N PRO A 165 5.74 -9.11 22.41
CA PRO A 165 5.76 -10.53 22.01
C PRO A 165 5.44 -11.33 23.27
N GLN A 166 4.55 -12.33 23.15
CA GLN A 166 4.14 -13.18 24.26
C GLN A 166 5.40 -13.53 25.07
N LEU A 167 5.50 -12.96 26.26
CA LEU A 167 6.53 -13.32 27.22
C LEU A 167 6.16 -14.72 27.68
N THR A 168 6.48 -15.72 26.86
CA THR A 168 6.47 -17.11 27.28
C THR A 168 7.33 -17.15 28.54
N LYS A 169 6.76 -17.62 29.65
CA LYS A 169 7.39 -17.64 30.98
C LYS A 169 8.79 -18.29 30.99
N SER A 170 9.19 -19.00 29.94
CA SER A 170 10.51 -19.58 29.75
C SER A 170 11.66 -18.57 29.60
N ASN A 171 11.42 -17.37 29.04
CA ASN A 171 12.49 -16.41 28.74
C ASN A 171 12.76 -15.38 29.86
N LEU A 172 11.99 -15.41 30.95
CA LEU A 172 12.21 -14.53 32.11
C LEU A 172 13.36 -15.00 33.02
N CYS A 173 13.85 -16.24 32.86
CA CYS A 173 14.91 -16.79 33.71
C CYS A 173 16.34 -16.57 33.20
N GLU A 174 16.55 -16.08 31.98
CA GLU A 174 17.89 -16.00 31.37
C GLU A 174 18.55 -14.61 31.34
N HIS A 175 17.84 -13.52 31.65
CA HIS A 175 18.40 -12.16 31.49
C HIS A 175 18.24 -11.26 32.74
N PRO A 176 19.35 -10.65 33.22
CA PRO A 176 19.31 -9.75 34.36
C PRO A 176 18.57 -8.43 34.03
N PRO A 177 17.83 -7.86 35.00
CA PRO A 177 16.89 -6.75 34.80
C PRO A 177 17.51 -5.44 34.31
N SER A 178 18.84 -5.27 34.39
CA SER A 178 19.53 -4.06 33.93
C SER A 178 19.59 -3.91 32.41
N ARG A 179 19.52 -5.00 31.63
CA ARG A 179 19.61 -4.94 30.15
C ARG A 179 18.29 -4.63 29.44
N LEU A 180 17.15 -4.85 30.11
CA LEU A 180 15.82 -4.57 29.55
C LEU A 180 15.55 -3.07 29.40
N PHE A 181 16.00 -2.27 30.36
CA PHE A 181 15.80 -0.82 30.35
C PHE A 181 16.55 -0.13 29.19
N SER A 182 17.77 -0.58 28.90
CA SER A 182 18.58 -0.05 27.78
C SER A 182 18.00 -0.39 26.40
N TYR A 183 17.33 -1.54 26.26
CA TYR A 183 16.70 -1.97 25.00
C TYR A 183 15.45 -1.12 24.70
N VAL A 184 14.60 -0.88 25.71
CA VAL A 184 13.39 -0.06 25.58
C VAL A 184 13.72 1.40 25.24
N LEU A 185 14.77 1.97 25.85
CA LEU A 185 15.18 3.35 25.57
C LEU A 185 15.77 3.54 24.16
N ARG A 186 16.44 2.53 23.60
CA ARG A 186 17.03 2.61 22.25
C ARG A 186 15.96 2.66 21.14
N VAL A 187 14.81 2.04 21.36
CA VAL A 187 13.70 1.98 20.39
C VAL A 187 12.90 3.31 20.33
N ASN A 188 12.84 4.05 21.44
CA ASN A 188 12.06 5.29 21.49
C ASN A 188 12.74 6.45 20.72
N ARG A 189 14.08 6.49 20.70
CA ARG A 189 14.85 7.61 20.12
C ARG A 189 14.79 7.70 18.58
N THR A 190 14.59 6.57 17.89
CA THR A 190 14.55 6.50 16.42
C THR A 190 13.17 6.80 15.83
N THR A 191 12.11 6.76 16.66
CA THR A 191 10.73 6.94 16.18
C THR A 191 10.32 8.42 16.11
N ALA A 192 10.89 9.27 16.96
CA ALA A 192 10.53 10.70 17.04
C ALA A 192 10.98 11.51 15.80
N ALA A 193 12.09 11.14 15.14
CA ALA A 193 12.64 11.90 14.02
C ALA A 193 11.89 11.72 12.69
N ARG A 194 11.03 10.70 12.56
CA ARG A 194 10.37 10.37 11.28
C ARG A 194 9.02 11.02 11.05
N VAL A 195 8.40 11.63 12.06
CA VAL A 195 7.02 12.14 11.97
C VAL A 195 6.93 13.52 11.30
N VAL A 196 8.02 14.30 11.28
CA VAL A 196 8.01 15.68 10.77
C VAL A 196 8.08 15.75 9.23
N GLY A 197 8.57 14.70 8.54
CA GLY A 197 8.64 14.66 7.08
C GLY A 197 7.35 14.19 6.37
N LEU A 198 6.30 13.85 7.12
CA LEU A 198 5.11 13.14 6.60
C LEU A 198 3.99 14.04 6.03
N SER A 199 4.11 15.37 6.06
CA SER A 199 2.98 16.25 5.71
C SER A 199 2.98 16.82 4.28
N GLN A 200 4.05 16.63 3.49
CA GLN A 200 4.21 17.34 2.21
C GLN A 200 3.96 16.53 0.94
N VAL A 201 3.81 15.20 1.01
CA VAL A 201 3.85 14.36 -0.21
C VAL A 201 2.50 13.69 -0.56
N SER A 202 1.49 13.78 0.31
CA SER A 202 0.23 13.05 0.06
C SER A 202 -0.63 13.64 -1.07
N SER A 203 -0.47 14.92 -1.41
CA SER A 203 -1.27 15.57 -2.47
C SER A 203 -0.86 15.20 -3.89
N PHE A 204 0.35 14.69 -4.13
CA PHE A 204 0.83 14.46 -5.50
C PHE A 204 0.45 13.08 -6.07
N MET A 205 -0.05 12.17 -5.23
CA MET A 205 -0.09 10.75 -5.55
C MET A 205 -1.48 10.19 -5.86
N PHE A 206 -2.54 10.95 -5.60
CA PHE A 206 -3.89 10.55 -6.00
C PHE A 206 -4.16 10.77 -7.49
N PHE A 207 -3.31 11.53 -8.19
CA PHE A 207 -3.53 11.91 -9.60
C PHE A 207 -2.68 11.13 -10.61
N HIS A 208 -1.62 10.44 -10.17
CA HIS A 208 -0.61 9.87 -11.07
C HIS A 208 -0.54 8.34 -11.11
N LEU A 209 -1.44 7.65 -10.40
CA LEU A 209 -1.50 6.18 -10.38
C LEU A 209 -2.62 5.60 -11.27
N PHE A 210 -3.36 6.46 -11.99
CA PHE A 210 -4.42 6.07 -12.93
C PHE A 210 -4.27 6.68 -14.34
N ILE A 211 -3.10 7.23 -14.66
CA ILE A 211 -2.68 7.61 -16.03
C ILE A 211 -1.26 7.12 -16.25
#